data_AF-A0A081SAD2-F1
#
_entry.id   AF-A0A081SAD2-F1
#
_cell.length_a   1.000
_cell.length_b   1.000
_cell.length_c   1.000
_cell.angle_alpha   90.00
_cell.angle_beta   90.00
_cell.angle_gamma   90.00
#
_symmetry.space_group_name_H-M   'P 1'
#
loop_
_entity.id
_entity.type
_entity.pdbx_description
1 polymer ?
#
loop_
_entity_poly.entity_id
_entity_poly.type
_entity_poly.pdbx_seq_one_letter_code
_entity_poly.pdbx_strand_id
1 'polypeptide(L)'
;MWTQRKQYLTQFIEISDYLKKHGFFHDFLIGSFSYDSQEKSILLTIEEDFTTTNNTNSPSLIWDLKCKGVHDFLMEDMDGLSKWWISEILMDDDDIQFQLVNGYFSFKMESVSLGIPQEINQNSVPKVSSLHIDYLIQEFRAGMNVDETSFSFEKDNQDFICYIGYSENELLPYWAGLCDLPDGRRFRTADELFEARIYDGKSLKERWDEVTIYSINSLPLDDWLSC
;
A
#
# COMPACT_ATOMS: atom_id res chain seq x y z
N MET A 1 4.43 2.13 8.69
CA MET A 1 3.63 1.78 9.88
C MET A 1 2.17 1.76 9.54
N TRP A 2 1.49 0.67 9.88
CA TRP A 2 0.03 0.59 9.81
C TRP A 2 -0.57 1.57 10.85
N THR A 3 -1.33 2.58 10.41
CA THR A 3 -1.96 3.52 11.36
C THR A 3 -2.90 2.74 12.27
N GLN A 4 -2.70 2.80 13.59
CA GLN A 4 -3.55 2.09 14.55
C GLN A 4 -5.03 2.41 14.27
N ARG A 5 -5.88 1.40 14.21
CA ARG A 5 -7.31 1.60 13.94
C ARG A 5 -8.03 1.96 15.22
N LYS A 6 -8.76 3.08 15.16
CA LYS A 6 -9.69 3.49 16.22
C LYS A 6 -10.88 2.55 16.27
N GLN A 7 -11.40 2.19 15.10
CA GLN A 7 -12.55 1.31 14.94
C GLN A 7 -12.65 0.80 13.49
N TYR A 8 -13.48 -0.22 13.29
CA TYR A 8 -13.89 -0.70 11.98
C TYR A 8 -15.39 -0.53 11.81
N LEU A 9 -15.79 0.05 10.68
CA LEU A 9 -17.18 0.06 10.25
C LEU A 9 -17.40 -1.09 9.28
N THR A 10 -18.46 -1.86 9.48
CA THR A 10 -18.78 -3.05 8.66
C THR A 10 -20.19 -3.03 8.08
N GLN A 11 -21.00 -2.05 8.46
CA GLN A 11 -22.35 -1.87 7.93
C GLN A 11 -22.33 -0.81 6.82
N PHE A 12 -22.96 -1.12 5.68
CA PHE A 12 -23.01 -0.22 4.52
C PHE A 12 -23.55 1.17 4.88
N ILE A 13 -24.61 1.24 5.70
CA ILE A 13 -25.19 2.51 6.13
C ILE A 13 -24.23 3.35 6.97
N GLU A 14 -23.48 2.72 7.88
CA GLU A 14 -22.50 3.41 8.73
C GLU A 14 -21.34 3.96 7.90
N ILE A 15 -20.91 3.20 6.89
CA ILE A 15 -19.85 3.63 5.97
C ILE A 15 -20.35 4.77 5.10
N SER A 16 -21.55 4.66 4.50
CA SER A 16 -22.14 5.74 3.69
C SER A 16 -22.29 7.05 4.49
N ASP A 17 -22.76 6.96 5.74
CA ASP A 17 -22.85 8.12 6.63
C ASP A 17 -21.47 8.68 7.00
N TYR A 18 -20.48 7.81 7.19
CA TYR A 18 -19.10 8.21 7.43
C TYR A 18 -18.49 8.94 6.23
N LEU A 19 -18.66 8.43 5.01
CA LEU A 19 -18.22 9.05 3.76
C LEU A 19 -18.80 10.46 3.63
N LYS A 20 -20.12 10.61 3.79
CA LYS A 20 -20.80 11.94 3.76
C LYS A 20 -20.20 12.92 4.78
N LYS A 21 -19.93 12.44 6.00
CA LYS A 21 -19.35 13.27 7.07
C LYS A 21 -17.91 13.71 6.77
N HIS A 22 -17.16 12.92 6.00
CA HIS A 22 -15.76 13.19 5.62
C HIS A 22 -15.66 13.73 4.17
N GLY A 23 -16.71 14.40 3.69
CA GLY A 23 -16.69 15.06 2.38
C GLY A 23 -16.47 14.10 1.21
N PHE A 24 -16.93 12.85 1.33
CA PHE A 24 -16.74 11.78 0.36
C PHE A 24 -15.28 11.52 -0.01
N PHE A 25 -14.36 11.85 0.90
CA PHE A 25 -12.91 11.77 0.67
C PHE A 25 -12.43 12.59 -0.55
N HIS A 26 -13.12 13.68 -0.86
CA HIS A 26 -12.65 14.65 -1.85
C HIS A 26 -11.23 15.13 -1.51
N ASP A 27 -10.34 15.17 -2.50
CA ASP A 27 -8.91 15.53 -2.40
C ASP A 27 -8.03 14.51 -1.63
N PHE A 28 -8.54 13.32 -1.32
CA PHE A 28 -7.71 12.22 -0.82
C PHE A 28 -7.15 11.41 -1.98
N LEU A 29 -6.18 10.56 -1.70
CA LEU A 29 -5.57 9.68 -2.69
C LEU A 29 -5.81 8.21 -2.34
N ILE A 30 -5.94 7.37 -3.37
CA ILE A 30 -5.81 5.93 -3.21
C ILE A 30 -4.32 5.62 -3.11
N GLY A 31 -3.86 5.18 -1.94
CA GLY A 31 -2.44 4.91 -1.68
C GLY A 31 -2.00 3.50 -2.07
N SER A 32 -2.93 2.55 -2.01
CA SER A 32 -2.72 1.19 -2.49
C SER A 32 -4.04 0.62 -2.96
N PHE A 33 -4.00 -0.23 -3.98
CA PHE A 33 -5.16 -0.90 -4.52
C PHE A 33 -4.78 -2.30 -5.00
N SER A 34 -5.57 -3.29 -4.60
CA SER A 34 -5.40 -4.68 -5.02
C SER A 34 -6.76 -5.32 -5.23
N TYR A 35 -6.96 -5.92 -6.39
CA TYR A 35 -8.14 -6.72 -6.72
C TYR A 35 -7.72 -8.17 -6.98
N ASP A 36 -8.31 -9.11 -6.24
CA ASP A 36 -8.16 -10.55 -6.45
C ASP A 36 -9.46 -11.13 -7.01
N SER A 37 -9.43 -11.54 -8.27
CA SER A 37 -10.61 -12.11 -8.96
C SER A 37 -10.95 -13.53 -8.50
N GLN A 38 -9.99 -14.29 -7.96
CA GLN A 38 -10.21 -15.65 -7.48
C GLN A 38 -10.88 -15.63 -6.10
N GLU A 39 -10.32 -14.84 -5.18
CA GLU A 39 -10.86 -14.63 -3.84
C GLU A 39 -12.04 -13.65 -3.81
N LYS A 40 -12.34 -13.01 -4.96
CA LYS A 40 -13.36 -11.97 -5.11
C LYS A 40 -13.22 -10.91 -4.01
N SER A 41 -12.03 -10.34 -3.91
CA SER A 41 -11.72 -9.41 -2.83
C SER A 41 -11.00 -8.16 -3.34
N ILE A 42 -11.26 -7.05 -2.66
CA ILE A 42 -10.53 -5.79 -2.85
C ILE A 42 -9.91 -5.38 -1.53
N LEU A 43 -8.66 -4.95 -1.59
CA LEU A 43 -7.94 -4.30 -0.51
C LEU A 43 -7.43 -2.97 -1.05
N LEU A 44 -7.79 -1.86 -0.41
CA LEU A 44 -7.25 -0.56 -0.78
C LEU A 44 -7.01 0.33 0.44
N THR A 45 -6.14 1.32 0.27
CA THR A 45 -5.95 2.40 1.25
C THR A 45 -6.38 3.74 0.68
N ILE A 46 -7.00 4.56 1.52
CA ILE A 46 -7.29 5.97 1.24
C ILE A 46 -6.40 6.79 2.16
N GLU A 47 -5.72 7.80 1.66
CA GLU A 47 -4.72 8.57 2.40
C GLU A 47 -4.97 10.07 2.28
N GLU A 48 -4.74 10.79 3.37
CA GLU A 48 -4.69 12.26 3.33
C GLU A 48 -3.53 12.74 2.48
N ASP A 49 -3.80 13.72 1.62
CA ASP A 49 -2.75 14.46 0.93
C ASP A 49 -2.00 15.39 1.90
N PHE A 50 -0.75 15.08 2.16
CA PHE A 50 0.15 15.90 2.97
C PHE A 50 0.97 16.91 2.16
N THR A 51 0.74 17.04 0.85
CA THR A 51 1.52 17.95 -0.01
C THR A 51 1.09 19.41 0.08
N THR A 52 -0.02 19.73 0.75
CA THR A 52 -0.52 21.10 0.91
C THR A 52 -0.05 21.77 2.21
N THR A 53 1.12 22.42 2.14
CA THR A 53 1.50 23.64 2.89
C THR A 53 1.65 23.62 4.43
N ASN A 54 1.41 22.53 5.16
CA ASN A 54 1.61 22.50 6.62
C ASN A 54 2.92 21.82 7.03
N ASN A 55 3.91 22.63 7.44
CA ASN A 55 5.22 22.22 7.99
C ASN A 55 5.16 21.49 9.35
N THR A 56 3.99 21.02 9.77
CA THR A 56 3.89 20.14 10.94
C THR A 56 4.09 18.72 10.43
N ASN A 57 5.15 18.04 10.86
CA ASN A 57 5.46 16.63 10.58
C ASN A 57 4.40 15.64 11.16
N SER A 58 3.12 16.01 11.12
CA SER A 58 2.01 15.16 11.50
C SER A 58 1.91 14.02 10.45
N PRO A 59 1.68 12.77 10.87
CA PRO A 59 1.56 11.65 9.94
C PRO A 59 0.24 11.73 9.15
N SER A 60 0.25 11.36 7.86
CA SER A 60 -0.97 11.18 7.07
C SER A 60 -1.89 10.16 7.74
N LEU A 61 -3.18 10.48 7.84
CA LEU A 61 -4.17 9.47 8.20
C LEU A 61 -4.38 8.54 7.00
N ILE A 62 -4.45 7.24 7.29
CA ILE A 62 -4.62 6.18 6.28
C ILE A 62 -5.81 5.32 6.70
N TRP A 63 -6.83 5.25 5.87
CA TRP A 63 -7.96 4.34 5.99
C TRP A 63 -7.67 3.07 5.19
N ASP A 64 -8.10 1.90 5.68
CA ASP A 64 -8.13 0.69 4.85
C ASP A 64 -9.57 0.32 4.54
N LEU A 65 -9.84 0.00 3.28
CA LEU A 65 -11.09 -0.58 2.84
C LEU A 65 -10.82 -2.02 2.40
N LYS A 66 -11.58 -2.94 2.96
CA LYS A 66 -11.52 -4.37 2.64
C LYS A 66 -12.89 -4.84 2.22
N CYS A 67 -13.00 -5.38 1.02
CA CYS A 67 -14.25 -5.87 0.46
C CYS A 67 -14.11 -7.35 0.10
N LYS A 68 -15.17 -8.12 0.32
CA LYS A 68 -15.25 -9.55 -0.06
C LYS A 68 -16.56 -9.83 -0.80
N GLY A 69 -16.54 -10.89 -1.61
CA GLY A 69 -17.65 -11.20 -2.51
C GLY A 69 -17.78 -10.13 -3.60
N VAL A 70 -16.66 -9.57 -4.06
CA VAL A 70 -16.63 -8.53 -5.07
C VAL A 70 -17.09 -9.08 -6.42
N HIS A 71 -18.03 -8.39 -7.05
CA HIS A 71 -18.51 -8.66 -8.40
C HIS A 71 -18.85 -7.37 -9.14
N ASP A 72 -19.12 -7.50 -10.45
CA ASP A 72 -19.40 -6.37 -11.34
C ASP A 72 -18.30 -5.28 -11.28
N PHE A 73 -17.05 -5.70 -11.09
CA PHE A 73 -15.91 -4.79 -11.06
C PHE A 73 -15.73 -4.14 -12.43
N LEU A 74 -15.75 -2.81 -12.45
CA LEU A 74 -15.58 -1.97 -13.62
C LEU A 74 -14.51 -0.93 -13.34
N MET A 75 -13.71 -0.63 -14.36
CA MET A 75 -12.67 0.37 -14.30
C MET A 75 -12.55 1.03 -15.67
N GLU A 76 -12.67 2.35 -15.74
CA GLU A 76 -12.69 3.12 -16.99
C GLU A 76 -11.79 4.36 -16.88
N ASP A 77 -11.18 4.75 -18.01
CA ASP A 77 -10.37 5.96 -18.17
C ASP A 77 -9.23 6.14 -17.15
N MET A 78 -8.58 5.04 -16.76
CA MET A 78 -7.47 5.02 -15.79
C MET A 78 -6.08 5.30 -16.40
N ASP A 79 -6.02 5.60 -17.70
CA ASP A 79 -4.75 5.78 -18.41
C ASP A 79 -4.01 7.04 -17.92
N GLY A 80 -2.72 6.87 -17.58
CA GLY A 80 -1.81 8.01 -17.34
C GLY A 80 -1.77 8.57 -15.91
N LEU A 81 -2.24 7.85 -14.91
CA LEU A 81 -2.17 8.28 -13.51
C LEU A 81 -0.89 7.81 -12.80
N SER A 82 -0.07 8.75 -12.33
CA SER A 82 0.92 8.51 -11.27
C SER A 82 0.30 8.47 -9.86
N LYS A 83 -0.87 9.12 -9.69
CA LYS A 83 -1.64 9.15 -8.43
C LYS A 83 -3.13 9.10 -8.69
N TRP A 84 -3.84 8.27 -7.94
CA TRP A 84 -5.30 8.12 -8.02
C TRP A 84 -5.98 9.08 -7.04
N TRP A 85 -6.15 10.33 -7.47
CA TRP A 85 -6.84 11.36 -6.70
C TRP A 85 -8.34 11.13 -6.71
N ILE A 86 -8.95 11.14 -5.53
CA ILE A 86 -10.38 10.94 -5.34
C ILE A 86 -11.09 12.27 -5.54
N SER A 87 -11.97 12.31 -6.54
CA SER A 87 -12.98 13.36 -6.66
C SER A 87 -14.10 13.10 -5.65
N GLU A 88 -14.65 11.89 -5.61
CA GLU A 88 -15.64 11.50 -4.60
C GLU A 88 -15.80 9.98 -4.54
N ILE A 89 -16.13 9.48 -3.35
CA ILE A 89 -16.58 8.10 -3.17
C ILE A 89 -18.10 8.11 -3.03
N LEU A 90 -18.77 7.47 -3.98
CA LEU A 90 -20.20 7.26 -3.99
C LEU A 90 -20.51 5.84 -3.52
N MET A 91 -21.49 5.71 -2.64
CA MET A 91 -21.89 4.42 -2.09
C MET A 91 -23.40 4.35 -1.95
N ASP A 92 -24.00 3.36 -2.59
CA ASP A 92 -25.42 3.04 -2.53
C ASP A 92 -25.58 1.54 -2.22
N ASP A 93 -26.03 1.23 -1.00
CA ASP A 93 -26.08 -0.13 -0.46
C ASP A 93 -24.78 -0.92 -0.65
N ASP A 94 -24.80 -1.94 -1.52
CA ASP A 94 -23.69 -2.85 -1.82
C ASP A 94 -22.80 -2.37 -2.97
N ASP A 95 -23.17 -1.28 -3.65
CA ASP A 95 -22.44 -0.69 -4.76
C ASP A 95 -21.58 0.48 -4.27
N ILE A 96 -20.31 0.49 -4.67
CA ILE A 96 -19.37 1.57 -4.38
C ILE A 96 -18.63 1.98 -5.64
N GLN A 97 -18.53 3.28 -5.83
CA GLN A 97 -17.83 3.88 -6.95
C GLN A 97 -16.84 4.93 -6.43
N PHE A 98 -15.60 4.80 -6.87
CA PHE A 98 -14.54 5.77 -6.68
C PHE A 98 -14.43 6.59 -7.94
N GLN A 99 -14.97 7.81 -7.90
CA GLN A 99 -14.71 8.81 -8.92
C GLN A 99 -13.33 9.38 -8.68
N LEU A 100 -12.44 9.22 -9.64
CA LEU A 100 -11.11 9.82 -9.60
C LEU A 100 -11.09 11.11 -10.42
N VAL A 101 -10.05 11.92 -10.25
CA VAL A 101 -9.86 13.11 -11.09
C VAL A 101 -9.76 12.75 -12.57
N ASN A 102 -9.16 11.59 -12.89
CA ASN A 102 -9.19 11.02 -14.23
C ASN A 102 -9.69 9.58 -14.14
N GLY A 103 -10.90 9.32 -14.62
CA GLY A 103 -11.51 8.00 -14.64
C GLY A 103 -12.18 7.60 -13.34
N TYR A 104 -12.60 6.34 -13.29
CA TYR A 104 -13.29 5.79 -12.14
C TYR A 104 -13.17 4.27 -12.09
N PHE A 105 -13.41 3.73 -10.91
CA PHE A 105 -13.71 2.32 -10.75
C PHE A 105 -14.89 2.11 -9.82
N SER A 106 -15.66 1.07 -10.07
CA SER A 106 -16.84 0.72 -9.29
C SER A 106 -16.96 -0.78 -9.14
N PHE A 107 -17.62 -1.22 -8.08
CA PHE A 107 -17.89 -2.62 -7.84
C PHE A 107 -18.98 -2.81 -6.80
N LYS A 108 -19.57 -4.00 -6.83
CA LYS A 108 -20.47 -4.47 -5.80
C LYS A 108 -19.77 -5.45 -4.86
N MET A 109 -20.27 -5.56 -3.64
CA MET A 109 -19.65 -6.39 -2.60
C MET A 109 -20.66 -7.00 -1.63
N GLU A 110 -20.40 -8.23 -1.19
CA GLU A 110 -21.24 -8.88 -0.17
C GLU A 110 -20.92 -8.39 1.25
N SER A 111 -19.66 -8.00 1.50
CA SER A 111 -19.24 -7.46 2.79
C SER A 111 -18.10 -6.48 2.64
N VAL A 112 -18.06 -5.53 3.57
CA VAL A 112 -17.11 -4.43 3.60
C VAL A 112 -16.60 -4.19 5.02
N SER A 113 -15.37 -3.72 5.13
CA SER A 113 -14.77 -3.27 6.37
C SER A 113 -13.93 -2.03 6.09
N LEU A 114 -14.35 -0.89 6.64
CA LEU A 114 -13.59 0.37 6.60
C LEU A 114 -12.90 0.57 7.95
N GLY A 115 -11.56 0.50 7.97
CA GLY A 115 -10.75 0.79 9.15
C GLY A 115 -10.48 2.29 9.27
N ILE A 116 -10.96 2.88 10.36
CA ILE A 116 -10.78 4.30 10.66
C ILE A 116 -9.47 4.50 11.44
N PRO A 117 -8.57 5.38 10.96
CA PRO A 117 -7.30 5.64 11.64
C PRO A 117 -7.52 6.33 12.99
N GLN A 118 -6.63 6.05 13.93
CA GLN A 118 -6.53 6.76 15.19
C GLN A 118 -5.73 8.05 14.98
N GLU A 119 -6.36 9.20 15.27
CA GLU A 119 -5.68 10.49 15.29
C GLU A 119 -4.60 10.48 16.38
N ILE A 120 -3.34 10.74 15.99
CA ILE A 120 -2.21 10.82 16.92
C ILE A 120 -2.11 12.26 17.42
N ASN A 121 -2.32 12.48 18.72
CA ASN A 121 -2.02 13.76 19.36
C ASN A 121 -0.51 14.05 19.26
N GLN A 122 -0.16 15.25 18.78
CA GLN A 122 1.13 15.72 18.23
C GLN A 122 2.44 15.61 19.07
N ASN A 123 2.56 14.73 20.06
CA ASN A 123 3.73 14.67 20.94
C ASN A 123 4.63 13.42 20.80
N SER A 124 4.57 12.71 19.68
CA SER A 124 5.53 11.64 19.37
C SER A 124 5.68 11.45 17.85
N VAL A 125 6.89 11.69 17.32
CA VAL A 125 7.27 11.54 15.90
C VAL A 125 8.55 10.68 15.90
N PRO A 126 8.72 9.65 15.02
CA PRO A 126 8.70 9.82 13.58
C PRO A 126 7.80 8.93 12.70
N LYS A 127 7.37 9.61 11.63
CA LYS A 127 6.86 9.23 10.30
C LYS A 127 7.32 7.82 9.85
N VAL A 128 6.38 6.93 9.54
CA VAL A 128 6.65 5.72 8.76
C VAL A 128 5.55 5.54 7.72
N SER A 129 5.86 5.83 6.47
CA SER A 129 5.08 5.44 5.30
C SER A 129 4.93 3.91 5.28
N SER A 130 3.74 3.37 5.56
CA SER A 130 3.49 1.92 5.37
C SER A 130 3.10 1.65 3.94
N LEU A 131 4.10 1.33 3.11
CA LEU A 131 3.79 0.59 1.91
C LEU A 131 3.19 -0.76 2.30
N HIS A 132 2.00 -1.08 1.76
CA HIS A 132 1.43 -2.41 1.98
C HIS A 132 2.31 -3.44 1.26
N ILE A 133 2.65 -4.55 1.91
CA ILE A 133 3.55 -5.56 1.32
C ILE A 133 3.01 -6.09 0.00
N ASP A 134 1.70 -6.32 -0.09
CA ASP A 134 1.08 -6.85 -1.30
C ASP A 134 1.22 -5.88 -2.48
N TYR A 135 1.20 -4.57 -2.23
CA TYR A 135 1.45 -3.57 -3.26
C TYR A 135 2.90 -3.65 -3.75
N LEU A 136 3.87 -3.70 -2.84
CA LEU A 136 5.27 -3.86 -3.25
C LEU A 136 5.50 -5.18 -4.01
N ILE A 137 4.88 -6.28 -3.57
CA ILE A 137 4.96 -7.57 -4.29
C ILE A 137 4.37 -7.44 -5.69
N GLN A 138 3.27 -6.71 -5.87
CA GLN A 138 2.66 -6.47 -7.19
C GLN A 138 3.60 -5.68 -8.11
N GLU A 139 4.22 -4.61 -7.61
CA GLU A 139 5.22 -3.84 -8.37
C GLU A 139 6.42 -4.72 -8.76
N PHE A 140 6.88 -5.57 -7.85
CA PHE A 140 7.92 -6.57 -8.15
C PHE A 140 7.45 -7.56 -9.23
N ARG A 141 6.23 -8.08 -9.14
CA ARG A 141 5.67 -9.01 -10.15
C ARG A 141 5.54 -8.35 -11.53
N ALA A 142 5.20 -7.06 -11.56
CA ALA A 142 5.14 -6.28 -12.79
C ALA A 142 6.53 -6.02 -13.38
N GLY A 143 7.60 -6.09 -12.57
CA GLY A 143 8.97 -5.81 -12.99
C GLY A 143 9.20 -4.34 -13.40
N MET A 144 8.26 -3.46 -13.07
CA MET A 144 8.27 -2.04 -13.40
C MET A 144 8.69 -1.23 -12.17
N ASN A 145 9.51 -0.19 -12.37
CA ASN A 145 9.81 0.84 -11.37
C ASN A 145 10.36 0.39 -10.00
N VAL A 146 10.76 -0.87 -9.81
CA VAL A 146 11.28 -1.34 -8.50
C VAL A 146 12.81 -1.39 -8.41
N ASP A 147 13.52 -1.66 -9.52
CA ASP A 147 14.98 -1.85 -9.66
C ASP A 147 15.68 -2.35 -8.38
N GLU A 148 16.05 -1.44 -7.48
CA GLU A 148 16.54 -1.73 -6.13
C GLU A 148 15.65 -1.08 -5.06
N THR A 149 15.29 -1.85 -4.04
CA THR A 149 14.64 -1.40 -2.81
C THR A 149 15.57 -1.57 -1.62
N SER A 150 15.87 -0.48 -0.93
CA SER A 150 16.72 -0.46 0.27
C SER A 150 15.87 -0.30 1.53
N PHE A 151 16.10 -1.13 2.54
CA PHE A 151 15.30 -1.14 3.77
C PHE A 151 16.11 -1.61 4.98
N SER A 152 15.57 -1.42 6.18
CA SER A 152 16.07 -2.02 7.42
C SER A 152 14.92 -2.64 8.20
N PHE A 153 15.25 -3.45 9.20
CA PHE A 153 14.30 -3.91 10.20
C PHE A 153 14.45 -3.07 11.47
N GLU A 154 13.36 -2.45 11.93
CA GLU A 154 13.35 -1.54 13.09
C GLU A 154 13.89 -2.19 14.37
N LYS A 155 13.69 -3.50 14.52
CA LYS A 155 14.12 -4.27 15.70
C LYS A 155 15.59 -4.72 15.62
N ASP A 156 16.22 -4.55 14.46
CA ASP A 156 17.62 -4.88 14.24
C ASP A 156 18.49 -3.63 14.46
N ASN A 157 19.81 -3.77 14.34
CA ASN A 157 20.69 -2.62 14.38
C ASN A 157 20.38 -1.70 13.17
N GLN A 158 19.96 -0.46 13.42
CA GLN A 158 19.53 0.50 12.39
C GLN A 158 20.61 0.83 11.35
N ASP A 159 21.88 0.53 11.65
CA ASP A 159 23.00 0.70 10.72
C ASP A 159 23.07 -0.41 9.64
N PHE A 160 22.23 -1.45 9.72
CA PHE A 160 22.21 -2.57 8.77
C PHE A 160 21.10 -2.39 7.72
N ILE A 161 21.50 -2.11 6.48
CA ILE A 161 20.60 -1.93 5.35
C ILE A 161 20.60 -3.21 4.51
N CYS A 162 19.41 -3.72 4.23
CA CYS A 162 19.16 -4.82 3.31
C CYS A 162 18.70 -4.29 1.95
N TYR A 163 18.90 -5.10 0.92
CA TYR A 163 18.53 -4.76 -0.45
C TYR A 163 17.75 -5.89 -1.09
N ILE A 164 16.68 -5.56 -1.81
CA ILE A 164 16.02 -6.47 -2.74
C ILE A 164 15.81 -5.77 -4.07
N GLY A 165 15.71 -6.51 -5.16
CA GLY A 165 15.54 -5.88 -6.45
C GLY A 165 15.14 -6.81 -7.58
N TYR A 166 15.02 -6.20 -8.76
CA TYR A 166 14.66 -6.84 -10.02
C TYR A 166 15.60 -6.36 -11.12
N SER A 167 16.22 -7.30 -11.84
CA SER A 167 17.04 -7.03 -13.02
C SER A 167 16.44 -7.71 -14.24
N GLU A 168 16.04 -6.90 -15.23
CA GLU A 168 15.49 -7.40 -16.48
C GLU A 168 16.52 -8.25 -17.25
N ASN A 169 16.04 -9.21 -18.05
CA ASN A 169 16.84 -10.07 -18.94
C ASN A 169 17.77 -11.09 -18.26
N GLU A 170 17.63 -11.30 -16.94
CA GLU A 170 18.34 -12.35 -16.20
C GLU A 170 17.49 -13.63 -16.05
N LEU A 171 18.14 -14.80 -15.95
CA LEU A 171 17.43 -16.09 -15.75
C LEU A 171 16.71 -16.15 -14.39
N LEU A 172 17.29 -15.49 -13.38
CA LEU A 172 16.76 -15.30 -12.03
C LEU A 172 16.74 -13.79 -11.78
N PRO A 173 15.68 -13.11 -12.23
CA PRO A 173 15.67 -11.65 -12.30
C PRO A 173 15.50 -10.99 -10.93
N TYR A 174 14.92 -11.69 -9.97
CA TYR A 174 14.71 -11.19 -8.61
C TYR A 174 15.94 -11.48 -7.76
N TRP A 175 16.32 -10.56 -6.88
CA TRP A 175 17.50 -10.75 -6.05
C TRP A 175 17.35 -10.11 -4.67
N ALA A 176 18.11 -10.64 -3.71
CA ALA A 176 18.28 -10.11 -2.37
C ALA A 176 19.78 -9.97 -2.06
N GLY A 177 20.18 -8.83 -1.53
CA GLY A 177 21.52 -8.51 -1.07
C GLY A 177 21.54 -8.20 0.43
N LEU A 178 22.70 -8.42 1.07
CA LEU A 178 22.90 -8.23 2.51
C LEU A 178 21.82 -8.93 3.37
N CYS A 179 21.68 -10.23 3.13
CA CYS A 179 20.79 -11.15 3.83
C CYS A 179 21.60 -12.27 4.51
N ASP A 180 20.95 -13.25 5.14
CA ASP A 180 21.60 -14.38 5.85
C ASP A 180 22.53 -15.23 4.96
N LEU A 181 22.45 -15.07 3.64
CA LEU A 181 23.16 -15.88 2.66
C LEU A 181 24.45 -15.20 2.20
N PRO A 182 25.56 -15.95 2.07
CA PRO A 182 26.79 -15.44 1.49
C PRO A 182 26.54 -14.93 0.07
N ASP A 183 26.96 -13.69 -0.22
CA ASP A 183 26.82 -13.02 -1.52
C ASP A 183 25.37 -12.77 -1.98
N GLY A 184 24.38 -12.92 -1.09
CA GLY A 184 22.97 -12.75 -1.41
C GLY A 184 22.36 -13.96 -2.14
N ARG A 185 21.19 -13.76 -2.77
CA ARG A 185 20.51 -14.81 -3.55
C ARG A 185 19.68 -14.23 -4.67
N ARG A 186 19.54 -14.98 -5.77
CA ARG A 186 18.60 -14.69 -6.85
C ARG A 186 17.45 -15.69 -6.87
N PHE A 187 16.30 -15.25 -7.35
CA PHE A 187 15.02 -15.98 -7.37
C PHE A 187 14.36 -15.87 -8.73
N ARG A 188 13.48 -16.84 -9.02
CA ARG A 188 12.77 -16.89 -10.30
C ARG A 188 11.51 -16.04 -10.29
N THR A 189 10.87 -15.90 -9.13
CA THR A 189 9.63 -15.12 -8.96
C THR A 189 9.73 -14.14 -7.79
N ALA A 190 8.89 -13.11 -7.81
CA ALA A 190 8.74 -12.20 -6.67
C ALA A 190 8.29 -12.97 -5.41
N ASP A 191 7.32 -13.87 -5.54
CA ASP A 191 6.83 -14.66 -4.40
C ASP A 191 7.95 -15.46 -3.72
N GLU A 192 8.83 -16.11 -4.51
CA GLU A 192 10.00 -16.82 -3.99
C GLU A 192 10.93 -15.89 -3.18
N LEU A 193 11.16 -14.66 -3.66
CA LEU A 193 11.97 -13.66 -2.98
C LEU A 193 11.34 -13.24 -1.64
N PHE A 194 10.05 -12.92 -1.64
CA PHE A 194 9.36 -12.41 -0.45
C PHE A 194 9.06 -13.48 0.61
N GLU A 195 8.97 -14.76 0.21
CA GLU A 195 8.79 -15.91 1.10
C GLU A 195 10.11 -16.57 1.54
N ALA A 196 11.22 -16.19 0.94
CA ALA A 196 12.53 -16.72 1.31
C ALA A 196 12.88 -16.36 2.75
N ARG A 197 13.16 -17.39 3.56
CA ARG A 197 13.63 -17.24 4.95
C ARG A 197 15.11 -16.90 5.00
N ILE A 198 15.42 -15.65 4.68
CA ILE A 198 16.79 -15.13 4.49
C ILE A 198 17.10 -13.92 5.38
N TYR A 199 16.25 -13.62 6.37
CA TYR A 199 16.48 -12.56 7.36
C TYR A 199 16.27 -13.12 8.77
N ASP A 200 17.37 -13.51 9.42
CA ASP A 200 17.40 -14.26 10.69
C ASP A 200 16.46 -15.48 10.69
N GLY A 201 16.48 -16.23 9.59
CA GLY A 201 15.64 -17.42 9.39
C GLY A 201 14.14 -17.13 9.22
N LYS A 202 13.74 -15.87 9.07
CA LYS A 202 12.39 -15.44 8.71
C LYS A 202 12.36 -14.83 7.31
N SER A 203 11.17 -14.81 6.71
CA SER A 203 10.91 -14.16 5.43
C SER A 203 10.60 -12.68 5.57
N LEU A 204 10.68 -11.95 4.46
CA LEU A 204 10.28 -10.53 4.43
C LEU A 204 8.78 -10.37 4.72
N LYS A 205 7.94 -11.30 4.25
CA LYS A 205 6.51 -11.36 4.63
C LYS A 205 6.30 -11.51 6.13
N GLU A 206 7.06 -12.41 6.78
CA GLU A 206 6.95 -12.66 8.23
C GLU A 206 7.47 -11.50 9.09
N ARG A 207 8.32 -10.62 8.54
CA ARG A 207 8.92 -9.48 9.26
C ARG A 207 8.43 -8.11 8.75
N TRP A 208 7.40 -8.08 7.90
CA TRP A 208 7.00 -6.83 7.23
C TRP A 208 6.59 -5.72 8.20
N ASP A 209 6.03 -6.08 9.35
CA ASP A 209 5.67 -5.16 10.42
C ASP A 209 6.87 -4.39 11.00
N GLU A 210 8.10 -4.86 10.72
CA GLU A 210 9.36 -4.28 11.17
C GLU A 210 10.07 -3.51 10.06
N VAL A 211 9.59 -3.54 8.82
CA VAL A 211 10.32 -3.00 7.66
C VAL A 211 10.19 -1.48 7.59
N THR A 212 11.33 -0.82 7.56
CA THR A 212 11.46 0.60 7.18
C THR A 212 12.13 0.70 5.82
N ILE A 213 11.40 1.18 4.82
CA ILE A 213 11.92 1.41 3.47
C ILE A 213 12.56 2.79 3.40
N TYR A 214 13.79 2.86 2.88
CA TYR A 214 14.48 4.14 2.64
C TYR A 214 14.31 4.63 1.20
N SER A 215 14.40 3.71 0.24
CA SER A 215 14.31 4.05 -1.18
C SER A 215 13.85 2.86 -2.02
N ILE A 216 13.20 3.16 -3.14
CA ILE A 216 12.84 2.22 -4.20
C ILE A 216 13.26 2.86 -5.52
N ASN A 217 13.94 2.12 -6.38
CA ASN A 217 14.47 2.61 -7.66
C ASN A 217 15.30 3.89 -7.51
N SER A 218 16.17 3.91 -6.48
CA SER A 218 17.00 5.07 -6.10
C SER A 218 16.23 6.35 -5.73
N LEU A 219 14.90 6.26 -5.57
CA LEU A 219 14.06 7.38 -5.14
C LEU A 219 13.66 7.19 -3.66
N PRO A 220 13.65 8.26 -2.85
CA PRO A 220 12.99 8.24 -1.55
C PRO A 220 11.56 7.70 -1.68
N LEU A 221 11.09 6.94 -0.67
CA LEU A 221 9.77 6.29 -0.76
C LEU A 221 8.63 7.27 -1.11
N ASP A 222 8.61 8.47 -0.51
CA ASP A 222 7.59 9.49 -0.78
C ASP A 222 7.63 9.97 -2.25
N ASP A 223 8.81 10.03 -2.86
CA ASP A 223 9.00 10.41 -4.28
C ASP A 223 8.60 9.27 -5.21
N TRP A 224 8.96 8.04 -4.86
CA TRP A 224 8.59 6.84 -5.61
C TRP A 224 7.08 6.62 -5.65
N LEU A 225 6.39 6.81 -4.51
CA LEU A 225 4.92 6.79 -4.42
C LEU A 225 4.24 7.92 -5.21
N SER A 226 5.02 8.87 -5.72
CA SER A 226 4.53 10.00 -6.50
C SER A 226 4.78 9.89 -8.00
N CYS A 227 5.42 8.81 -8.45
CA CYS A 227 5.81 8.57 -9.85
C CYS A 227 4.70 7.96 -10.71
#